data_AF-A0A376IZ29-F1
#
_entry.id   AF-A0A376IZ29-F1
#
_cell.length_a   1.000
_cell.length_b   1.000
_cell.length_c   1.000
_cell.angle_alpha   90.00
_cell.angle_beta   90.00
_cell.angle_gamma   90.00
#
_symmetry.space_group_name_H-M   'P 1'
#
loop_
_entity.id
_entity.type
_entity.pdbx_description
1 polymer ?
#
loop_
_entity_poly.entity_id
_entity_poly.type
_entity_poly.pdbx_seq_one_letter_code
_entity_poly.pdbx_strand_id
1 'polypeptide(L)'
;MYFPRLYPDELLYSGIARCRVHLGIGNHKTLLHMLFGDSKVAAITDLPTHLTALANNTGLDAEGMILNHTLFPLYAPFIPPERRTDLFQAMLAPDRPTIGLSGASTALVKWPDWLRYCPICFEDMAARYGEPYWRRSWQIQGIDACPEHGCQLLNSPIPFRRAQRHEFHPASPLFLPRDLRVSPVGEEAIRLAKAAMQLLALEEVQSPGYGRWTNLYRYLATECGARRGRQVRAEVIWEKILASHRRDWLAANGLLTSGEPPPWLLAIFRKHRKGFSALQHLIVWTSLRPGQHAGELISEAKIRQVDPASDRSVQLLPAEFEQKQQYRAVWLQALDNHGGAKAARQNGGEACYAWLYRHDRSWLMAANQARPRRQGNNSHVDWQARDRKLVRLLIRIGRDSEEDRSLPRRSRNWFLQQLPHRASVEHHLAQLPLCRTFLDRYAESVGEYQIRRLTAAMLEDVQTGITSRRWELEKRCGLEKSKMAPLTTEFIRLVGSWIE
;
A
#
# COMPACT_ATOMS: atom_id res chain seq x y z
N MET A 1 -0.91 33.29 3.15
CA MET A 1 -1.55 32.91 1.86
C MET A 1 -2.99 32.50 2.14
N TYR A 2 -3.95 32.74 1.24
CA TYR A 2 -5.31 32.22 1.43
C TYR A 2 -5.32 30.68 1.40
N PHE A 3 -6.05 30.07 2.34
CA PHE A 3 -6.37 28.65 2.36
C PHE A 3 -7.81 28.48 2.91
N PRO A 4 -8.65 27.61 2.32
CA PRO A 4 -10.02 27.44 2.79
C PRO A 4 -10.05 26.83 4.20
N ARG A 5 -11.05 27.21 4.99
CA ARG A 5 -11.30 26.56 6.28
C ARG A 5 -11.61 25.09 6.05
N LEU A 6 -10.90 24.21 6.75
CA LEU A 6 -11.16 22.77 6.72
C LEU A 6 -12.46 22.45 7.48
N TYR A 7 -13.29 21.60 6.88
CA TYR A 7 -14.56 21.16 7.44
C TYR A 7 -14.40 19.95 8.38
N PRO A 8 -15.43 19.65 9.21
CA PRO A 8 -15.42 18.46 10.04
C PRO A 8 -15.24 17.19 9.21
N ASP A 9 -14.33 16.33 9.66
CA ASP A 9 -13.96 15.07 9.00
C ASP A 9 -13.41 15.22 7.57
N GLU A 10 -13.00 16.42 7.14
CA GLU A 10 -12.44 16.65 5.83
C GLU A 10 -11.00 16.13 5.71
N LEU A 11 -10.68 15.49 4.59
CA LEU A 11 -9.29 15.17 4.23
C LEU A 11 -8.50 16.44 3.88
N LEU A 12 -7.25 16.51 4.31
CA LEU A 12 -6.33 17.57 3.89
C LEU A 12 -6.18 17.62 2.36
N TYR A 13 -6.21 16.45 1.71
CA TYR A 13 -6.28 16.34 0.25
C TYR A 13 -7.45 17.14 -0.34
N SER A 14 -8.63 17.06 0.28
CA SER A 14 -9.83 17.81 -0.12
C SER A 14 -9.64 19.31 0.06
N GLY A 15 -9.12 19.75 1.21
CA GLY A 15 -8.87 21.16 1.48
C GLY A 15 -7.90 21.79 0.47
N ILE A 16 -6.82 21.08 0.12
CA ILE A 16 -5.88 21.51 -0.92
C ILE A 16 -6.57 21.58 -2.28
N ALA A 17 -7.40 20.59 -2.62
CA ALA A 17 -8.13 20.56 -3.88
C ALA A 17 -9.16 21.71 -4.00
N ARG A 18 -9.85 22.05 -2.91
CA ARG A 18 -10.77 23.20 -2.83
C ARG A 18 -10.04 24.52 -2.91
N CYS A 19 -8.89 24.64 -2.23
CA CYS A 19 -8.03 25.83 -2.33
C CYS A 19 -7.70 26.17 -3.79
N ARG A 20 -7.39 25.14 -4.59
CA ARG A 20 -7.17 25.28 -6.04
C ARG A 20 -8.37 25.89 -6.76
N VAL A 21 -9.58 25.42 -6.45
CA VAL A 21 -10.82 25.90 -7.07
C VAL A 21 -11.13 27.33 -6.63
N HIS A 22 -11.02 27.64 -5.34
CA HIS A 22 -11.29 28.97 -4.78
C HIS A 22 -10.37 30.04 -5.35
N LEU A 23 -9.11 29.69 -5.59
CA LEU A 23 -8.12 30.59 -6.19
C LEU A 23 -8.16 30.62 -7.73
N GLY A 24 -9.02 29.81 -8.37
CA GLY A 24 -9.09 29.73 -9.83
C GLY A 24 -7.82 29.19 -10.49
N ILE A 25 -7.02 28.37 -9.77
CA ILE A 25 -5.72 27.90 -10.26
C ILE A 25 -5.91 26.68 -11.17
N GLY A 26 -5.67 26.88 -12.47
CA GLY A 26 -5.71 25.79 -13.46
C GLY A 26 -4.54 24.80 -13.35
N ASN A 27 -3.35 25.27 -12.96
CA ASN A 27 -2.13 24.46 -12.93
C ASN A 27 -1.79 23.98 -11.50
N HIS A 28 -1.81 22.65 -11.29
CA HIS A 28 -1.48 22.06 -9.99
C HIS A 28 -0.07 22.39 -9.51
N LYS A 29 0.94 22.48 -10.38
CA LYS A 29 2.31 22.81 -9.93
C LYS A 29 2.43 24.21 -9.34
N THR A 30 1.66 25.17 -9.89
CA THR A 30 1.57 26.52 -9.33
C THR A 30 0.98 26.48 -7.93
N LEU A 31 -0.12 25.75 -7.73
CA LEU A 31 -0.72 25.53 -6.41
C LEU A 31 0.30 24.91 -5.44
N LEU A 32 1.03 23.87 -5.86
CA LEU A 32 2.00 23.19 -5.00
C LEU A 32 3.16 24.11 -4.60
N HIS A 33 3.70 24.88 -5.55
CA HIS A 33 4.74 25.84 -5.24
C HIS A 33 4.25 26.92 -4.26
N MET A 34 3.01 27.41 -4.43
CA MET A 34 2.43 28.38 -3.51
C MET A 34 2.22 27.80 -2.11
N LEU A 35 1.67 26.59 -2.00
CA LEU A 35 1.32 25.98 -0.71
C LEU A 35 2.52 25.39 0.03
N PHE A 36 3.47 24.79 -0.68
CA PHE A 36 4.57 24.01 -0.08
C PHE A 36 5.95 24.61 -0.36
N GLY A 37 6.06 25.60 -1.24
CA GLY A 37 7.36 26.04 -1.77
C GLY A 37 7.97 25.06 -2.78
N ASP A 38 7.34 23.89 -3.01
CA ASP A 38 7.84 22.83 -3.87
C ASP A 38 6.75 22.31 -4.82
N SER A 39 7.06 22.27 -6.12
CA SER A 39 6.16 21.77 -7.17
C SER A 39 6.17 20.25 -7.33
N LYS A 40 7.02 19.53 -6.59
CA LYS A 40 7.19 18.07 -6.64
C LYS A 40 6.46 17.32 -5.53
N VAL A 41 5.78 18.03 -4.62
CA VAL A 41 4.98 17.40 -3.57
C VAL A 41 3.95 16.46 -4.19
N ALA A 42 3.86 15.26 -3.63
CA ALA A 42 2.94 14.24 -4.14
C ALA A 42 1.53 14.42 -3.54
N ALA A 43 0.51 14.22 -4.35
CA ALA A 43 -0.88 14.24 -3.92
C ALA A 43 -1.23 12.92 -3.21
N ILE A 44 -0.88 12.82 -1.93
CA ILE A 44 -1.09 11.64 -1.09
C ILE A 44 -2.36 11.83 -0.24
N THR A 45 -3.31 10.91 -0.40
CA THR A 45 -4.63 10.97 0.27
C THR A 45 -4.58 10.60 1.75
N ASP A 46 -3.72 9.67 2.16
CA ASP A 46 -3.73 9.08 3.49
C ASP A 46 -2.74 9.71 4.46
N LEU A 47 -1.43 9.63 4.15
CA LEU A 47 -0.32 10.04 5.02
C LEU A 47 0.62 10.99 4.24
N PRO A 48 0.20 12.24 4.00
CA PRO A 48 0.98 13.22 3.25
C PRO A 48 2.24 13.65 4.00
N THR A 49 3.16 14.28 3.27
CA THR A 49 4.42 14.83 3.77
C THR A 49 4.46 16.35 3.56
N HIS A 50 5.56 17.01 3.98
CA HIS A 50 5.75 18.46 3.83
C HIS A 50 4.77 19.33 4.64
N LEU A 51 4.21 18.81 5.73
CA LEU A 51 3.16 19.50 6.46
C LEU A 51 3.66 20.74 7.23
N THR A 52 4.94 20.77 7.62
CA THR A 52 5.54 21.99 8.18
C THR A 52 5.58 23.13 7.15
N ALA A 53 5.93 22.82 5.90
CA ALA A 53 5.96 23.83 4.84
C ALA A 53 4.55 24.37 4.55
N LEU A 54 3.56 23.47 4.49
CA LEU A 54 2.16 23.84 4.33
C LEU A 54 1.67 24.74 5.46
N ALA A 55 1.93 24.36 6.71
CA ALA A 55 1.58 25.13 7.91
C ALA A 55 2.17 26.54 7.86
N ASN A 56 3.48 26.65 7.58
CA ASN A 56 4.17 27.94 7.52
C ASN A 56 3.59 28.89 6.45
N ASN A 57 3.17 28.37 5.30
CA ASN A 57 2.65 29.21 4.21
C ASN A 57 1.17 29.58 4.37
N THR A 58 0.40 28.74 5.06
CA THR A 58 -1.07 28.89 5.19
C THR A 58 -1.52 29.41 6.56
N GLY A 59 -0.68 29.31 7.59
CA GLY A 59 -1.03 29.62 8.97
C GLY A 59 -1.83 28.51 9.68
N LEU A 60 -1.95 27.33 9.06
CA LEU A 60 -2.59 26.17 9.68
C LEU A 60 -1.70 25.53 10.75
N ASP A 61 -2.31 24.91 11.75
CA ASP A 61 -1.60 24.09 12.73
C ASP A 61 -1.17 22.75 12.12
N ALA A 62 0.14 22.51 12.08
CA ALA A 62 0.72 21.29 11.50
C ALA A 62 0.28 20.02 12.25
N GLU A 63 0.22 20.08 13.59
CA GLU A 63 -0.15 18.92 14.40
C GLU A 63 -1.64 18.62 14.26
N GLY A 64 -2.47 19.67 14.37
CA GLY A 64 -3.91 19.60 14.14
C GLY A 64 -4.26 19.07 12.75
N MET A 65 -3.53 19.46 11.70
CA MET A 65 -3.70 18.88 10.36
C MET A 65 -3.45 17.36 10.35
N ILE A 66 -2.37 16.90 10.97
CA ILE A 66 -2.05 15.46 11.04
C ILE A 66 -3.17 14.69 11.75
N LEU A 67 -3.61 15.18 12.92
CA LEU A 67 -4.58 14.48 13.75
C LEU A 67 -6.00 14.53 13.17
N ASN A 68 -6.41 15.69 12.66
CA ASN A 68 -7.81 15.96 12.31
C ASN A 68 -8.12 15.92 10.81
N HIS A 69 -7.10 15.94 9.95
CA HIS A 69 -7.28 16.02 8.50
C HIS A 69 -6.47 14.99 7.71
N THR A 70 -5.88 13.99 8.37
CA THR A 70 -5.24 12.84 7.71
C THR A 70 -5.73 11.51 8.26
N LEU A 71 -5.26 10.40 7.68
CA LEU A 71 -5.55 9.06 8.19
C LEU A 71 -4.58 8.59 9.29
N PHE A 72 -3.67 9.44 9.77
CA PHE A 72 -2.71 9.12 10.85
C PHE A 72 -3.35 8.45 12.08
N PRO A 73 -4.55 8.86 12.57
CA PRO A 73 -5.18 8.22 13.72
C PRO A 73 -5.51 6.74 13.54
N LEU A 74 -5.60 6.25 12.31
CA LEU A 74 -5.86 4.85 11.99
C LEU A 74 -4.61 3.97 12.06
N TYR A 75 -3.42 4.57 12.19
CA TYR A 75 -2.16 3.84 12.28
C TYR A 75 -1.49 3.98 13.63
N ALA A 76 -1.50 5.19 14.16
CA ALA A 76 -0.72 5.57 15.34
C ALA A 76 -0.97 4.70 16.58
N PRO A 77 -2.21 4.24 16.90
CA PRO A 77 -2.43 3.34 18.03
C PRO A 77 -1.83 1.93 17.83
N PHE A 78 -1.62 1.49 16.59
CA PHE A 78 -1.34 0.09 16.26
C PHE A 78 0.13 -0.17 15.88
N ILE A 79 0.97 0.86 15.87
CA ILE A 79 2.42 0.79 15.65
C ILE A 79 3.18 1.12 16.94
N PRO A 80 4.43 0.66 17.15
CA PRO A 80 5.20 0.97 18.37
C PRO A 80 5.38 2.48 18.61
N PRO A 81 5.50 2.94 19.87
CA PRO A 81 5.64 4.37 20.21
C PRO A 81 6.75 5.10 19.44
N GLU A 82 7.95 4.49 19.33
CA GLU A 82 9.06 5.05 18.56
C GLU A 82 8.69 5.23 17.08
N ARG A 83 8.11 4.19 16.47
CA ARG A 83 7.68 4.23 15.06
C ARG A 83 6.55 5.22 14.81
N ARG A 84 5.67 5.41 15.79
CA ARG A 84 4.63 6.44 15.75
C ARG A 84 5.26 7.83 15.69
N THR A 85 6.23 8.12 16.57
CA THR A 85 6.97 9.38 16.56
C THR A 85 7.68 9.57 15.23
N ASP A 86 8.37 8.55 14.72
CA ASP A 86 9.03 8.61 13.42
C ASP A 86 8.05 8.89 12.27
N LEU A 87 6.87 8.25 12.28
CA LEU A 87 5.82 8.49 11.28
C LEU A 87 5.32 9.93 11.33
N PHE A 88 5.07 10.45 12.53
CA PHE A 88 4.63 11.83 12.72
C PHE A 88 5.67 12.82 12.19
N GLN A 89 6.95 12.63 12.54
CA GLN A 89 8.05 13.45 12.05
C GLN A 89 8.25 13.31 10.53
N ALA A 90 8.01 12.12 9.97
CA ALA A 90 8.07 11.90 8.52
C ALA A 90 6.98 12.67 7.77
N MET A 91 5.80 12.87 8.35
CA MET A 91 4.73 13.67 7.75
C MET A 91 5.03 15.17 7.80
N LEU A 92 5.70 15.65 8.84
CA LEU A 92 6.16 17.03 8.93
C LEU A 92 7.27 17.34 7.92
N ALA A 93 8.22 16.41 7.78
CA ALA A 93 9.41 16.57 6.95
C ALA A 93 9.15 16.39 5.44
N PRO A 94 10.04 16.93 4.58
CA PRO A 94 10.07 16.60 3.16
C PRO A 94 10.59 15.17 2.91
N ASP A 95 10.06 14.54 1.85
CA ASP A 95 10.57 13.31 1.23
C ASP A 95 10.89 12.09 2.13
N ARG A 96 10.28 12.00 3.32
CA ARG A 96 10.41 10.81 4.17
C ARG A 96 9.34 9.74 3.88
N PRO A 97 9.69 8.44 3.90
CA PRO A 97 8.75 7.37 3.58
C PRO A 97 7.75 7.10 4.72
N THR A 98 6.48 7.46 4.52
CA THR A 98 5.39 7.27 5.51
C THR A 98 4.77 5.86 5.46
N ILE A 99 4.64 5.27 4.27
CA ILE A 99 3.99 3.95 4.07
C ILE A 99 4.72 2.81 4.80
N GLY A 100 6.05 2.84 4.82
CA GLY A 100 6.84 1.83 5.53
C GLY A 100 6.70 1.94 7.05
N LEU A 101 6.71 3.17 7.58
CA LEU A 101 6.59 3.46 9.01
C LEU A 101 5.18 3.15 9.55
N SER A 102 4.14 3.37 8.76
CA SER A 102 2.77 3.00 9.13
C SER A 102 2.51 1.48 9.09
N GLY A 103 3.41 0.70 8.47
CA GLY A 103 3.20 -0.74 8.25
C GLY A 103 2.23 -1.07 7.11
N ALA A 104 1.72 -0.05 6.42
CA ALA A 104 0.75 -0.17 5.33
C ALA A 104 1.29 -0.96 4.12
N SER A 105 2.61 -0.98 3.90
CA SER A 105 3.25 -1.80 2.85
C SER A 105 3.05 -3.30 3.02
N THR A 106 2.73 -3.76 4.24
CA THR A 106 2.50 -5.17 4.57
C THR A 106 1.08 -5.45 5.03
N ALA A 107 0.18 -4.47 4.88
CA ALA A 107 -1.22 -4.63 5.22
C ALA A 107 -1.86 -5.69 4.33
N LEU A 108 -2.68 -6.55 4.93
CA LEU A 108 -3.46 -7.55 4.20
C LEU A 108 -4.58 -6.90 3.40
N VAL A 109 -5.17 -5.86 3.97
CA VAL A 109 -6.33 -5.16 3.42
C VAL A 109 -5.82 -4.14 2.42
N LYS A 110 -6.36 -4.21 1.20
CA LYS A 110 -6.00 -3.30 0.12
C LYS A 110 -6.68 -1.94 0.32
N TRP A 111 -6.08 -0.92 -0.28
CA TRP A 111 -6.71 0.38 -0.42
C TRP A 111 -7.88 0.31 -1.40
N PRO A 112 -8.90 1.17 -1.25
CA PRO A 112 -9.89 1.33 -2.31
C PRO A 112 -9.20 1.84 -3.57
N ASP A 113 -9.73 1.49 -4.73
CA ASP A 113 -9.17 1.94 -6.02
C ASP A 113 -9.51 3.42 -6.28
N TRP A 114 -10.67 3.87 -5.79
CA TRP A 114 -11.24 5.19 -6.03
C TRP A 114 -11.52 5.93 -4.73
N LEU A 115 -11.47 7.26 -4.76
CA LEU A 115 -12.04 8.08 -3.70
C LEU A 115 -13.54 7.78 -3.62
N ARG A 116 -14.02 7.50 -2.43
CA ARG A 116 -15.41 7.14 -2.18
C ARG A 116 -16.19 8.29 -1.56
N TYR A 117 -17.50 8.28 -1.75
CA TYR A 117 -18.41 9.26 -1.17
C TYR A 117 -19.76 8.65 -0.80
N CYS A 118 -20.44 9.29 0.14
CA CYS A 118 -21.87 9.06 0.37
C CYS A 118 -22.67 10.05 -0.48
N PRO A 119 -23.61 9.59 -1.33
CA PRO A 119 -24.38 10.49 -2.19
C PRO A 119 -25.27 11.44 -1.38
N ILE A 120 -25.87 10.96 -0.28
CA ILE A 120 -26.73 11.78 0.57
C ILE A 120 -25.90 12.83 1.31
N CYS A 121 -24.73 12.46 1.86
CA CYS A 121 -23.82 13.44 2.46
C CYS A 121 -23.37 14.51 1.45
N PHE A 122 -23.19 14.16 0.16
CA PHE A 122 -22.78 15.12 -0.86
C PHE A 122 -23.84 16.21 -1.07
N GLU A 123 -25.12 15.81 -1.12
CA GLU A 123 -26.25 16.73 -1.20
C GLU A 123 -26.33 17.59 0.06
N ASP A 124 -26.25 16.97 1.25
CA ASP A 124 -26.26 17.67 2.54
C ASP A 124 -25.11 18.71 2.64
N MET A 125 -23.91 18.35 2.18
CA MET A 125 -22.76 19.25 2.15
C MET A 125 -22.93 20.39 1.18
N ALA A 126 -23.40 20.11 -0.04
CA ALA A 126 -23.65 21.14 -1.04
C ALA A 126 -24.69 22.15 -0.53
N ALA A 127 -25.77 21.67 0.10
CA ALA A 127 -26.80 22.52 0.69
C ALA A 127 -26.28 23.34 1.88
N ARG A 128 -25.46 22.73 2.76
CA ARG A 128 -25.00 23.36 4.01
C ARG A 128 -23.79 24.28 3.85
N TYR A 129 -22.86 23.90 2.98
CA TYR A 129 -21.55 24.56 2.85
C TYR A 129 -21.35 25.21 1.48
N GLY A 130 -22.24 24.98 0.52
CA GLY A 130 -22.12 25.46 -0.86
C GLY A 130 -21.21 24.60 -1.73
N GLU A 131 -20.51 23.62 -1.16
CA GLU A 131 -19.59 22.73 -1.87
C GLU A 131 -19.43 21.39 -1.12
N PRO A 132 -19.30 20.26 -1.83
CA PRO A 132 -18.95 18.99 -1.21
C PRO A 132 -17.44 18.89 -0.95
N TYR A 133 -17.05 17.96 -0.07
CA TYR A 133 -15.66 17.68 0.25
C TYR A 133 -15.42 16.19 0.49
N TRP A 134 -14.18 15.72 0.33
CA TRP A 134 -13.84 14.33 0.62
C TRP A 134 -13.67 14.13 2.12
N ARG A 135 -14.49 13.25 2.71
CA ARG A 135 -14.32 12.86 4.11
C ARG A 135 -13.27 11.78 4.32
N ARG A 136 -12.60 11.82 5.47
CA ARG A 136 -11.65 10.81 5.93
C ARG A 136 -12.31 9.47 6.18
N SER A 137 -13.46 9.47 6.85
CA SER A 137 -14.22 8.26 7.22
C SER A 137 -14.60 7.38 6.03
N TRP A 138 -14.84 7.97 4.86
CA TRP A 138 -15.15 7.23 3.62
C TRP A 138 -13.94 6.56 2.99
N GLN A 139 -12.72 6.95 3.36
CA GLN A 139 -11.50 6.44 2.72
C GLN A 139 -10.81 5.31 3.50
N ILE A 140 -11.42 4.88 4.60
CA ILE A 140 -10.84 3.84 5.46
C ILE A 140 -10.88 2.48 4.77
N GLN A 141 -9.78 1.75 4.84
CA GLN A 141 -9.66 0.39 4.28
C GLN A 141 -10.79 -0.51 4.79
N GLY A 142 -11.48 -1.16 3.85
CA GLY A 142 -12.61 -2.07 4.07
C GLY A 142 -13.90 -1.45 4.63
N ILE A 143 -13.90 -0.19 5.06
CA ILE A 143 -15.15 0.50 5.43
C ILE A 143 -15.85 0.94 4.14
N ASP A 144 -17.00 0.35 3.83
CA ASP A 144 -17.78 0.60 2.61
C ASP A 144 -19.18 1.16 2.90
N ALA A 145 -19.42 1.59 4.14
CA ALA A 145 -20.68 2.15 4.59
C ALA A 145 -20.55 3.61 5.08
N CYS A 146 -21.57 4.42 4.80
CA CYS A 146 -21.78 5.69 5.48
C CYS A 146 -22.45 5.43 6.84
N PRO A 147 -21.84 5.81 7.97
CA PRO A 147 -22.43 5.61 9.28
C PRO A 147 -23.54 6.61 9.63
N GLU A 148 -23.64 7.73 8.89
CA GLU A 148 -24.69 8.75 9.07
C GLU A 148 -25.99 8.34 8.38
N HIS A 149 -25.90 7.88 7.13
CA HIS A 149 -27.07 7.55 6.31
C HIS A 149 -27.34 6.06 6.15
N GLY A 150 -26.47 5.18 6.68
CA GLY A 150 -26.67 3.74 6.63
C GLY A 150 -26.65 3.14 5.22
N CYS A 151 -25.94 3.78 4.29
CA CYS A 151 -25.88 3.37 2.89
C CYS A 151 -24.48 2.99 2.42
N GLN A 152 -24.41 2.27 1.31
CA GLN A 152 -23.16 1.91 0.67
C GLN A 152 -22.47 3.15 0.10
N LEU A 153 -21.14 3.24 0.30
CA LEU A 153 -20.32 4.29 -0.29
C LEU A 153 -20.13 4.02 -1.79
N LEU A 154 -20.23 5.07 -2.60
CA LEU A 154 -20.04 5.01 -4.05
C LEU A 154 -18.61 5.38 -4.42
N ASN A 155 -18.09 4.77 -5.49
CA ASN A 155 -16.79 5.15 -6.07
C ASN A 155 -16.97 6.40 -6.95
N SER A 156 -16.04 7.35 -6.80
CA SER A 156 -15.91 8.48 -7.73
C SER A 156 -15.01 8.11 -8.93
N PRO A 157 -14.96 8.93 -10.00
CA PRO A 157 -13.99 8.74 -11.07
C PRO A 157 -12.55 9.12 -10.69
N ILE A 158 -12.31 9.55 -9.44
CA ILE A 158 -11.00 9.99 -8.98
C ILE A 158 -10.29 8.83 -8.26
N PRO A 159 -9.10 8.38 -8.72
CA PRO A 159 -8.37 7.32 -8.05
C PRO A 159 -8.00 7.69 -6.61
N PHE A 160 -8.13 6.74 -5.67
CA PHE A 160 -7.71 6.93 -4.29
C PHE A 160 -6.19 7.15 -4.20
N ARG A 161 -5.44 6.45 -5.07
CA ARG A 161 -4.02 6.68 -5.30
C ARG A 161 -3.76 6.85 -6.79
N ARG A 162 -2.97 7.88 -7.14
CA ARG A 162 -2.25 8.04 -8.42
C ARG A 162 -3.13 7.92 -9.70
N ALA A 163 -3.75 9.04 -10.11
CA ALA A 163 -3.96 9.33 -11.54
C ALA A 163 -2.68 9.96 -12.13
N GLN A 164 -2.24 11.06 -11.51
CA GLN A 164 -0.96 11.74 -11.72
C GLN A 164 -0.36 12.12 -10.36
N ARG A 165 0.97 12.12 -10.23
CA ARG A 165 1.65 12.21 -8.92
C ARG A 165 1.35 13.51 -8.14
N HIS A 166 0.96 14.58 -8.82
CA HIS A 166 0.93 15.94 -8.28
C HIS A 166 -0.45 16.61 -8.33
N GLU A 167 -1.51 15.86 -8.66
CA GLU A 167 -2.84 16.41 -8.90
C GLU A 167 -3.79 16.19 -7.73
N PHE A 168 -4.38 17.31 -7.27
CA PHE A 168 -5.41 17.36 -6.24
C PHE A 168 -6.77 17.65 -6.91
N HIS A 169 -7.71 16.72 -6.76
CA HIS A 169 -9.03 16.77 -7.40
C HIS A 169 -10.13 17.07 -6.37
N PRO A 170 -10.93 18.12 -6.58
CA PRO A 170 -12.00 18.48 -5.65
C PRO A 170 -13.12 17.44 -5.72
N ALA A 171 -13.87 17.31 -4.63
CA ALA A 171 -15.16 16.66 -4.67
C ALA A 171 -16.09 17.49 -5.58
N SER A 172 -16.99 16.82 -6.30
CA SER A 172 -17.89 17.49 -7.24
C SER A 172 -19.29 16.88 -7.15
N PRO A 173 -20.35 17.70 -7.08
CA PRO A 173 -21.72 17.22 -7.20
C PRO A 173 -21.97 16.52 -8.54
N LEU A 174 -21.17 16.81 -9.57
CA LEU A 174 -21.24 16.15 -10.89
C LEU A 174 -20.93 14.65 -10.84
N PHE A 175 -20.38 14.14 -9.74
CA PHE A 175 -20.17 12.71 -9.55
C PHE A 175 -21.45 11.96 -9.17
N LEU A 176 -22.50 12.66 -8.75
CA LEU A 176 -23.78 12.05 -8.42
C LEU A 176 -24.39 11.41 -9.69
N PRO A 177 -24.75 10.12 -9.66
CA PRO A 177 -25.45 9.49 -10.76
C PRO A 177 -26.79 10.17 -11.03
N ARG A 178 -27.19 10.28 -12.30
CA ARG A 178 -28.49 10.84 -12.68
C ARG A 178 -29.66 10.05 -12.07
N ASP A 179 -29.52 8.72 -12.04
CA ASP A 179 -30.48 7.81 -11.41
C ASP A 179 -29.94 7.34 -10.05
N LEU A 180 -29.83 8.26 -9.10
CA LEU A 180 -29.27 7.96 -7.79
C LEU A 180 -30.08 6.87 -7.08
N ARG A 181 -29.48 5.68 -6.94
CA ARG A 181 -30.00 4.58 -6.14
C ARG A 181 -29.08 4.33 -4.96
N VAL A 182 -29.60 4.56 -3.77
CA VAL A 182 -28.88 4.35 -2.52
C VAL A 182 -29.14 2.92 -2.05
N SER A 183 -28.08 2.12 -1.95
CA SER A 183 -28.16 0.77 -1.40
C SER A 183 -28.02 0.82 0.12
N PRO A 184 -29.01 0.38 0.91
CA PRO A 184 -28.84 0.26 2.35
C PRO A 184 -27.79 -0.80 2.68
N VAL A 185 -27.08 -0.60 3.79
CA VAL A 185 -26.12 -1.57 4.32
C VAL A 185 -26.62 -2.20 5.62
N GLY A 186 -26.10 -3.38 5.96
CA GLY A 186 -26.39 -4.04 7.23
C GLY A 186 -25.84 -3.28 8.45
N GLU A 187 -26.45 -3.53 9.61
CA GLU A 187 -26.04 -2.92 10.88
C GLU A 187 -24.58 -3.21 11.26
N GLU A 188 -24.04 -4.35 10.82
CA GLU A 188 -22.64 -4.72 11.01
C GLU A 188 -21.68 -3.74 10.32
N ALA A 189 -21.98 -3.34 9.08
CA ALA A 189 -21.16 -2.39 8.34
C ALA A 189 -21.24 -0.99 8.95
N ILE A 190 -22.42 -0.60 9.44
CA ILE A 190 -22.64 0.67 10.15
C ILE A 190 -21.85 0.69 11.46
N ARG A 191 -21.90 -0.39 12.26
CA ARG A 191 -21.12 -0.49 13.51
C ARG A 191 -19.63 -0.37 13.25
N LEU A 192 -19.14 -1.02 12.21
CA LEU A 192 -17.73 -0.98 11.83
C LEU A 192 -17.31 0.44 11.39
N ALA A 193 -18.12 1.10 10.57
CA ALA A 193 -17.90 2.48 10.13
C ALA A 193 -17.90 3.46 11.31
N LYS A 194 -18.85 3.33 12.25
CA LYS A 194 -18.89 4.13 13.48
C LYS A 194 -17.64 3.93 14.33
N ALA A 195 -17.21 2.69 14.56
CA ALA A 195 -16.00 2.40 15.32
C ALA A 195 -14.73 2.96 14.63
N ALA A 196 -14.69 2.96 13.29
CA ALA A 196 -13.60 3.58 12.53
C ALA A 196 -13.60 5.12 12.66
N MET A 197 -14.76 5.76 12.68
CA MET A 197 -14.88 7.20 12.95
C MET A 197 -14.42 7.56 14.36
N GLN A 198 -14.74 6.72 15.36
CA GLN A 198 -14.26 6.92 16.74
C GLN A 198 -12.73 6.93 16.80
N LEU A 199 -12.05 6.09 16.00
CA LEU A 199 -10.59 6.12 15.89
C LEU A 199 -10.07 7.42 15.25
N LEU A 200 -10.75 7.95 14.23
CA LEU A 200 -10.40 9.22 13.59
C LEU A 200 -10.64 10.45 14.48
N ALA A 201 -11.51 10.31 15.48
CA ALA A 201 -11.89 11.37 16.41
C ALA A 201 -11.11 11.33 17.75
N LEU A 202 -10.11 10.46 17.87
CA LEU A 202 -9.29 10.38 19.09
C LEU A 202 -8.46 11.65 19.25
N GLU A 203 -8.69 12.39 20.33
CA GLU A 203 -7.86 13.54 20.73
C GLU A 203 -6.43 13.11 21.07
N GLU A 204 -6.29 11.98 21.79
CA GLU A 204 -4.99 11.46 22.22
C GLU A 204 -4.64 10.12 21.54
N VAL A 205 -3.86 10.22 20.46
CA VAL A 205 -3.49 9.05 19.65
C VAL A 205 -2.19 8.40 20.12
N GLN A 206 -2.06 8.10 21.42
CA GLN A 206 -0.89 7.36 21.93
C GLN A 206 -0.96 5.86 21.59
N SER A 207 0.19 5.24 21.37
CA SER A 207 0.29 3.80 21.13
C SER A 207 0.46 3.01 22.43
N PRO A 208 -0.38 2.00 22.71
CA PRO A 208 -0.15 1.04 23.79
C PRO A 208 1.13 0.20 23.60
N GLY A 209 1.60 0.03 22.37
CA GLY A 209 2.69 -0.88 22.03
C GLY A 209 2.29 -2.36 22.06
N TYR A 210 3.12 -3.21 21.47
CA TYR A 210 2.79 -4.63 21.21
C TYR A 210 2.56 -5.46 22.47
N GLY A 211 3.30 -5.19 23.55
CA GLY A 211 3.14 -5.93 24.82
C GLY A 211 1.75 -5.72 25.43
N ARG A 212 1.31 -4.46 25.46
CA ARG A 212 0.00 -4.09 26.00
C ARG A 212 -1.15 -4.57 25.11
N TRP A 213 -1.03 -4.43 23.79
CA TRP A 213 -1.97 -5.04 22.85
C TRP A 213 -2.09 -6.55 23.03
N THR A 214 -0.97 -7.26 23.15
CA THR A 214 -0.98 -8.72 23.42
C THR A 214 -1.82 -9.05 24.64
N ASN A 215 -1.71 -8.26 25.71
CA ASN A 215 -2.43 -8.52 26.95
C ASN A 215 -3.91 -8.14 26.87
N LEU A 216 -4.29 -7.09 26.14
CA LEU A 216 -5.70 -6.83 25.84
C LEU A 216 -6.32 -8.02 25.07
N TYR A 217 -5.71 -8.48 23.98
CA TYR A 217 -6.27 -9.58 23.19
C TYR A 217 -6.36 -10.89 23.96
N ARG A 218 -5.39 -11.18 24.83
CA ARG A 218 -5.46 -12.33 25.75
C ARG A 218 -6.60 -12.22 26.74
N TYR A 219 -6.92 -11.01 27.19
CA TYR A 219 -8.05 -10.76 28.08
C TYR A 219 -9.38 -10.89 27.33
N LEU A 220 -9.52 -10.30 26.14
CA LEU A 220 -10.69 -10.49 25.28
C LEU A 220 -10.95 -11.98 24.97
N ALA A 221 -9.90 -12.77 24.76
CA ALA A 221 -10.04 -14.22 24.60
C ALA A 221 -10.50 -14.94 25.88
N THR A 222 -10.09 -14.47 27.07
CA THR A 222 -10.60 -15.02 28.34
C THR A 222 -12.07 -14.69 28.51
N GLU A 223 -12.44 -13.44 28.31
CA GLU A 223 -13.80 -12.92 28.49
C GLU A 223 -14.81 -13.63 27.60
N CYS A 224 -14.44 -13.91 26.34
CA CYS A 224 -15.33 -14.60 25.41
C CYS A 224 -15.28 -16.15 25.52
N GLY A 225 -14.62 -16.69 26.55
CA GLY A 225 -14.51 -18.13 26.81
C GLY A 225 -13.58 -18.89 25.86
N ALA A 226 -12.80 -18.17 25.05
CA ALA A 226 -11.93 -18.73 24.02
C ALA A 226 -10.51 -19.05 24.51
N ARG A 227 -10.32 -19.32 25.81
CA ARG A 227 -9.00 -19.56 26.39
C ARG A 227 -8.98 -20.78 27.30
N ARG A 228 -7.98 -21.66 27.10
CA ARG A 228 -7.65 -22.79 27.98
C ARG A 228 -6.23 -22.63 28.49
N GLY A 229 -6.07 -22.16 29.73
CA GLY A 229 -4.75 -21.85 30.31
C GLY A 229 -4.05 -20.72 29.55
N ARG A 230 -3.02 -21.06 28.75
CA ARG A 230 -2.29 -20.11 27.87
C ARG A 230 -2.64 -20.23 26.39
N GLN A 231 -3.41 -21.25 26.01
CA GLN A 231 -3.82 -21.47 24.62
C GLN A 231 -5.11 -20.71 24.33
N VAL A 232 -5.14 -20.04 23.17
CA VAL A 232 -6.33 -19.39 22.62
C VAL A 232 -6.98 -20.34 21.62
N ARG A 233 -8.27 -20.60 21.81
CA ARG A 233 -9.15 -21.35 20.90
C ARG A 233 -9.66 -20.40 19.83
N ALA A 234 -8.93 -20.29 18.73
CA ALA A 234 -9.25 -19.33 17.68
C ALA A 234 -10.58 -19.62 16.98
N GLU A 235 -11.02 -20.88 17.01
CA GLU A 235 -12.29 -21.36 16.44
C GLU A 235 -13.47 -20.63 17.10
N VAL A 236 -13.46 -20.50 18.43
CA VAL A 236 -14.53 -19.82 19.20
C VAL A 236 -14.61 -18.33 18.84
N ILE A 237 -13.46 -17.67 18.71
CA ILE A 237 -13.40 -16.26 18.30
C ILE A 237 -13.86 -16.11 16.86
N TRP A 238 -13.48 -17.06 16.01
CA TRP A 238 -13.81 -17.05 14.61
C TRP A 238 -15.31 -17.22 14.36
N GLU A 239 -15.96 -18.13 15.08
CA GLU A 239 -17.42 -18.28 15.07
C GLU A 239 -18.13 -16.96 15.44
N LYS A 240 -17.63 -16.25 16.46
CA LYS A 240 -18.18 -14.93 16.85
C LYS A 240 -18.00 -13.87 15.76
N ILE A 241 -16.86 -13.87 15.07
CA ILE A 241 -16.61 -12.98 13.93
C ILE A 241 -17.55 -13.33 12.78
N LEU A 242 -17.71 -14.61 12.43
CA LEU A 242 -18.60 -15.07 11.36
C LEU A 242 -20.08 -14.82 11.67
N ALA A 243 -20.47 -14.80 12.95
CA ALA A 243 -21.81 -14.42 13.38
C ALA A 243 -22.07 -12.90 13.27
N SER A 244 -21.01 -12.09 13.25
CA SER A 244 -21.10 -10.63 13.26
C SER A 244 -20.77 -9.97 11.92
N HIS A 245 -20.08 -10.67 11.01
CA HIS A 245 -19.59 -10.14 9.73
C HIS A 245 -19.88 -11.10 8.59
N ARG A 246 -20.29 -10.56 7.44
CA ARG A 246 -20.60 -11.37 6.26
C ARG A 246 -19.32 -11.96 5.64
N ARG A 247 -19.38 -13.23 5.20
CA ARG A 247 -18.23 -13.98 4.68
C ARG A 247 -17.71 -13.43 3.36
N ASP A 248 -18.61 -13.03 2.47
CA ASP A 248 -18.33 -12.38 1.20
C ASP A 248 -17.54 -11.08 1.40
N TRP A 249 -17.93 -10.26 2.38
CA TRP A 249 -17.22 -9.02 2.71
C TRP A 249 -15.82 -9.28 3.29
N LEU A 250 -15.66 -10.28 4.17
CA LEU A 250 -14.35 -10.68 4.68
C LEU A 250 -13.42 -11.18 3.57
N ALA A 251 -13.96 -11.93 2.60
CA ALA A 251 -13.21 -12.39 1.43
C ALA A 251 -12.81 -11.23 0.51
N ALA A 252 -13.73 -10.32 0.22
CA ALA A 252 -13.48 -9.13 -0.60
C ALA A 252 -12.35 -8.25 -0.02
N ASN A 253 -12.20 -8.24 1.31
CA ASN A 253 -11.14 -7.51 2.01
C ASN A 253 -9.85 -8.30 2.23
N GLY A 254 -9.73 -9.53 1.68
CA GLY A 254 -8.54 -10.37 1.82
C GLY A 254 -8.32 -10.92 3.23
N LEU A 255 -9.36 -10.96 4.06
CA LEU A 255 -9.33 -11.42 5.45
C LEU A 255 -9.83 -12.86 5.62
N LEU A 256 -10.40 -13.44 4.57
CA LEU A 256 -10.88 -14.81 4.50
C LEU A 256 -10.19 -15.55 3.34
N THR A 257 -9.55 -16.69 3.65
CA THR A 257 -8.90 -17.55 2.63
C THR A 257 -9.52 -18.95 2.54
N SER A 258 -10.13 -19.46 3.61
CA SER A 258 -10.74 -20.81 3.68
C SER A 258 -11.79 -20.86 4.79
N GLY A 259 -12.36 -22.05 5.07
CA GLY A 259 -13.31 -22.27 6.16
C GLY A 259 -12.71 -22.25 7.58
N GLU A 260 -11.37 -22.27 7.69
CA GLU A 260 -10.67 -22.27 8.98
C GLU A 260 -10.37 -20.84 9.49
N PRO A 261 -10.08 -20.66 10.79
CA PRO A 261 -9.62 -19.39 11.32
C PRO A 261 -8.38 -18.88 10.57
N PRO A 262 -8.40 -17.65 10.03
CA PRO A 262 -7.33 -17.17 9.17
C PRO A 262 -6.03 -16.95 9.98
N PRO A 263 -4.84 -17.10 9.37
CA PRO A 263 -3.56 -16.98 10.07
C PRO A 263 -3.35 -15.64 10.78
N TRP A 264 -3.96 -14.56 10.27
CA TRP A 264 -3.89 -13.24 10.90
C TRP A 264 -4.64 -13.19 12.24
N LEU A 265 -5.77 -13.91 12.35
CA LEU A 265 -6.56 -13.98 13.57
C LEU A 265 -5.81 -14.75 14.65
N LEU A 266 -5.17 -15.86 14.27
CA LEU A 266 -4.26 -16.58 15.17
C LEU A 266 -3.11 -15.67 15.64
N ALA A 267 -2.57 -14.85 14.74
CA ALA A 267 -1.45 -13.98 15.05
C ALA A 267 -1.83 -12.81 16.00
N ILE A 268 -3.02 -12.22 15.85
CA ILE A 268 -3.46 -11.07 16.69
C ILE A 268 -3.74 -11.49 18.13
N PHE A 269 -4.17 -12.73 18.37
CA PHE A 269 -4.37 -13.25 19.74
C PHE A 269 -3.10 -13.85 20.39
N ARG A 270 -1.98 -13.90 19.65
CA ARG A 270 -0.67 -14.34 20.15
C ARG A 270 0.18 -13.13 20.56
N LYS A 271 1.44 -13.40 20.96
CA LYS A 271 2.41 -12.33 21.18
C LYS A 271 2.57 -11.51 19.90
N HIS A 272 2.20 -10.24 19.97
CA HIS A 272 2.33 -9.31 18.86
C HIS A 272 3.81 -9.13 18.53
N ARG A 273 4.17 -9.47 17.29
CA ARG A 273 5.53 -9.27 16.73
C ARG A 273 5.54 -8.27 15.58
N LYS A 274 4.36 -7.86 15.14
CA LYS A 274 4.11 -6.90 14.05
C LYS A 274 2.82 -6.14 14.37
N GLY A 275 2.61 -5.02 13.68
CA GLY A 275 1.35 -4.30 13.71
C GLY A 275 0.28 -5.03 12.90
N PHE A 276 -0.98 -4.77 13.26
CA PHE A 276 -2.16 -5.18 12.52
C PHE A 276 -2.90 -3.91 12.07
N SER A 277 -3.63 -3.99 10.97
CA SER A 277 -4.40 -2.84 10.46
C SER A 277 -5.54 -2.49 11.40
N ALA A 278 -5.96 -1.22 11.42
CA ALA A 278 -7.14 -0.78 12.17
C ALA A 278 -8.35 -1.67 11.90
N LEU A 279 -8.58 -2.06 10.63
CA LEU A 279 -9.71 -2.93 10.25
C LEU A 279 -9.69 -4.26 11.00
N GLN A 280 -8.53 -4.91 11.15
CA GLN A 280 -8.42 -6.17 11.88
C GLN A 280 -8.76 -6.00 13.37
N HIS A 281 -8.34 -4.89 13.97
CA HIS A 281 -8.71 -4.54 15.35
C HIS A 281 -10.21 -4.31 15.46
N LEU A 282 -10.78 -3.47 14.58
CA LEU A 282 -12.20 -3.13 14.56
C LEU A 282 -13.10 -4.35 14.38
N ILE A 283 -12.74 -5.31 13.52
CA ILE A 283 -13.49 -6.56 13.35
C ILE A 283 -13.53 -7.35 14.65
N VAL A 284 -12.41 -7.51 15.33
CA VAL A 284 -12.38 -8.24 16.61
C VAL A 284 -13.19 -7.51 17.67
N TRP A 285 -13.00 -6.20 17.80
CA TRP A 285 -13.69 -5.39 18.80
C TRP A 285 -15.20 -5.39 18.61
N THR A 286 -15.67 -5.13 17.39
CA THR A 286 -17.11 -5.13 17.07
C THR A 286 -17.76 -6.50 17.20
N SER A 287 -16.99 -7.59 17.08
CA SER A 287 -17.51 -8.96 17.24
C SER A 287 -17.52 -9.44 18.70
N LEU A 288 -16.51 -9.08 19.48
CA LEU A 288 -16.38 -9.56 20.87
C LEU A 288 -17.05 -8.63 21.89
N ARG A 289 -17.08 -7.33 21.61
CA ARG A 289 -17.70 -6.30 22.44
C ARG A 289 -18.48 -5.31 21.58
N PRO A 290 -19.59 -5.75 20.97
CA PRO A 290 -20.40 -4.88 20.12
C PRO A 290 -20.87 -3.65 20.90
N GLY A 291 -20.69 -2.46 20.32
CA GLY A 291 -21.11 -1.20 20.91
C GLY A 291 -20.08 -0.52 21.83
N GLN A 292 -19.00 -1.20 22.23
CA GLN A 292 -17.95 -0.54 23.01
C GLN A 292 -17.20 0.50 22.17
N HIS A 293 -16.93 1.67 22.76
CA HIS A 293 -16.21 2.74 22.10
C HIS A 293 -14.73 2.39 21.86
N ALA A 294 -14.23 2.62 20.65
CA ALA A 294 -12.85 2.25 20.26
C ALA A 294 -11.78 2.91 21.15
N GLY A 295 -12.02 4.16 21.58
CA GLY A 295 -11.13 4.88 22.50
C GLY A 295 -11.03 4.22 23.88
N GLU A 296 -12.11 3.62 24.39
CA GLU A 296 -12.09 2.92 25.68
C GLU A 296 -11.24 1.66 25.61
N LEU A 297 -11.33 0.91 24.50
CA LEU A 297 -10.50 -0.28 24.27
C LEU A 297 -9.01 0.05 24.15
N ILE A 298 -8.69 1.20 23.55
CA ILE A 298 -7.32 1.70 23.51
C ILE A 298 -6.85 2.09 24.92
N SER A 299 -7.67 2.81 25.69
CA SER A 299 -7.37 3.16 27.08
C SER A 299 -7.21 1.92 27.96
N GLU A 300 -8.06 0.91 27.78
CA GLU A 300 -7.92 -0.39 28.44
C GLU A 300 -6.60 -1.05 28.07
N ALA A 301 -6.22 -1.08 26.80
CA ALA A 301 -4.91 -1.56 26.40
C ALA A 301 -3.78 -0.79 27.10
N LYS A 302 -3.86 0.54 27.17
CA LYS A 302 -2.82 1.38 27.79
C LYS A 302 -2.58 1.02 29.26
N ILE A 303 -3.61 0.67 30.03
CA ILE A 303 -3.48 0.34 31.47
C ILE A 303 -3.09 -1.11 31.74
N ARG A 304 -3.23 -2.01 30.75
CA ARG A 304 -2.85 -3.42 30.91
C ARG A 304 -1.33 -3.48 31.07
N GLN A 305 -0.89 -3.93 32.25
CA GLN A 305 0.52 -4.17 32.49
C GLN A 305 1.04 -5.13 31.44
N VAL A 306 2.20 -4.80 30.86
CA VAL A 306 2.92 -5.77 30.05
C VAL A 306 3.36 -6.86 31.02
N ASP A 307 3.00 -8.12 30.74
CA ASP A 307 3.57 -9.23 31.51
C ASP A 307 5.08 -8.99 31.48
N PRO A 308 5.75 -8.73 32.63
CA PRO A 308 7.20 -8.66 32.65
C PRO A 308 7.63 -9.92 31.96
N ALA A 309 8.40 -9.74 30.88
CA ALA A 309 8.52 -10.71 29.82
C ALA A 309 8.58 -12.11 30.41
N SER A 310 7.99 -13.08 29.73
CA SER A 310 8.40 -14.46 29.92
C SER A 310 9.88 -14.68 29.50
N ASP A 311 10.79 -13.76 29.76
CA ASP A 311 12.04 -14.05 30.47
C ASP A 311 11.70 -14.62 31.86
N ARG A 312 10.97 -15.75 31.86
CA ARG A 312 11.48 -16.82 32.70
C ARG A 312 12.86 -17.02 32.13
N SER A 313 13.90 -16.64 32.87
CA SER A 313 15.21 -17.24 32.69
C SER A 313 14.94 -18.71 32.40
N VAL A 314 15.33 -19.20 31.22
CA VAL A 314 15.26 -20.64 30.99
C VAL A 314 16.07 -21.21 32.13
N GLN A 315 15.41 -21.87 33.08
CA GLN A 315 16.10 -22.56 34.15
C GLN A 315 17.01 -23.55 33.45
N LEU A 316 18.30 -23.25 33.47
CA LEU A 316 19.26 -24.06 32.79
C LEU A 316 19.32 -25.38 33.54
N LEU A 317 19.13 -26.47 32.83
CA LEU A 317 19.33 -27.79 33.40
C LEU A 317 20.84 -27.96 33.66
N PRO A 318 21.23 -28.47 34.83
CA PRO A 318 22.64 -28.76 35.11
C PRO A 318 23.17 -29.75 34.06
N ALA A 319 24.42 -29.55 33.67
CA ALA A 319 25.16 -30.45 32.80
C ALA A 319 26.65 -30.24 33.08
N GLU A 320 27.42 -31.31 32.97
CA GLU A 320 28.87 -31.25 33.17
C GLU A 320 29.55 -30.42 32.10
N PHE A 321 30.71 -29.86 32.43
CA PHE A 321 31.48 -29.01 31.54
C PHE A 321 31.86 -29.74 30.24
N GLU A 322 32.25 -31.01 30.33
CA GLU A 322 32.64 -31.84 29.20
C GLU A 322 31.47 -32.10 28.25
N GLN A 323 30.28 -32.39 28.79
CA GLN A 323 29.07 -32.53 27.99
C GLN A 323 28.73 -31.24 27.25
N LYS A 324 28.86 -30.08 27.92
CA LYS A 324 28.66 -28.79 27.26
C LYS A 324 29.67 -28.58 26.13
N GLN A 325 30.95 -28.84 26.36
CA GLN A 325 32.00 -28.75 25.33
C GLN A 325 31.70 -29.64 24.12
N GLN A 326 31.27 -30.88 24.33
CA GLN A 326 30.93 -31.80 23.25
C GLN A 326 29.78 -31.27 22.38
N TYR A 327 28.68 -30.84 23.01
CA TYR A 327 27.55 -30.27 22.27
C TYR A 327 27.91 -28.94 21.59
N ARG A 328 28.76 -28.11 22.20
CA ARG A 328 29.29 -26.89 21.58
C ARG A 328 30.07 -27.20 20.30
N ALA A 329 30.95 -28.20 20.32
CA ALA A 329 31.73 -28.62 19.16
C ALA A 329 30.83 -29.14 18.04
N VAL A 330 29.87 -30.02 18.36
CA VAL A 330 28.88 -30.54 17.40
C VAL A 330 28.07 -29.40 16.78
N TRP A 331 27.65 -28.42 17.58
CA TRP A 331 26.89 -27.26 17.09
C TRP A 331 27.73 -26.35 16.17
N LEU A 332 28.98 -26.08 16.53
CA LEU A 332 29.88 -25.30 15.68
C LEU A 332 30.14 -26.00 14.34
N GLN A 333 30.37 -27.31 14.35
CA GLN A 333 30.53 -28.10 13.12
C GLN A 333 29.26 -28.06 12.26
N ALA A 334 28.07 -28.17 12.85
CA ALA A 334 26.80 -28.05 12.12
C ALA A 334 26.61 -26.62 11.55
N LEU A 335 27.05 -25.58 12.28
CA LEU A 335 27.04 -24.21 11.79
C LEU A 335 28.00 -24.01 10.62
N ASP A 336 29.18 -24.62 10.64
CA ASP A 336 30.16 -24.60 9.54
C ASP A 336 29.63 -25.30 8.30
N ASN A 337 29.10 -26.51 8.45
CA ASN A 337 28.60 -27.32 7.33
C ASN A 337 27.39 -26.71 6.62
N HIS A 338 26.53 -25.97 7.35
CA HIS A 338 25.26 -25.48 6.82
C HIS A 338 25.14 -23.95 6.74
N GLY A 339 26.18 -23.22 7.16
CA GLY A 339 26.29 -21.77 6.98
C GLY A 339 25.27 -20.91 7.73
N GLY A 340 24.64 -21.45 8.79
CA GLY A 340 23.77 -20.69 9.69
C GLY A 340 22.84 -21.53 10.58
N ALA A 341 22.42 -20.94 11.70
CA ALA A 341 21.64 -21.63 12.74
C ALA A 341 20.28 -22.20 12.28
N LYS A 342 19.65 -21.60 11.26
CA LYS A 342 18.41 -22.13 10.69
C LYS A 342 18.67 -23.41 9.89
N ALA A 343 19.65 -23.37 8.99
CA ALA A 343 20.00 -24.51 8.16
C ALA A 343 20.60 -25.65 9.00
N ALA A 344 21.46 -25.35 9.97
CA ALA A 344 22.01 -26.33 10.89
C ALA A 344 20.92 -27.09 11.67
N ARG A 345 19.87 -26.41 12.15
CA ARG A 345 18.72 -27.08 12.79
C ARG A 345 17.95 -27.98 11.84
N GLN A 346 17.72 -27.53 10.61
CA GLN A 346 16.95 -28.28 9.61
C GLN A 346 17.71 -29.50 9.06
N ASN A 347 19.03 -29.54 9.20
CA ASN A 347 19.89 -30.62 8.73
C ASN A 347 20.49 -31.41 9.90
N GLY A 348 19.65 -31.88 10.83
CA GLY A 348 20.05 -32.79 11.90
C GLY A 348 20.60 -32.15 13.18
N GLY A 349 20.84 -30.83 13.21
CA GLY A 349 21.31 -30.12 14.40
C GLY A 349 20.21 -29.75 15.42
N GLU A 350 18.95 -30.13 15.19
CA GLU A 350 17.82 -29.75 16.05
C GLU A 350 17.98 -30.23 17.50
N ALA A 351 18.36 -31.50 17.70
CA ALA A 351 18.53 -32.09 19.03
C ALA A 351 19.68 -31.40 19.81
N CYS A 352 20.80 -31.16 19.13
CA CYS A 352 21.94 -30.44 19.68
C CYS A 352 21.57 -29.00 20.08
N TYR A 353 20.84 -28.29 19.22
CA TYR A 353 20.33 -26.95 19.52
C TYR A 353 19.39 -26.96 20.73
N ALA A 354 18.44 -27.88 20.78
CA ALA A 354 17.47 -27.97 21.87
C ALA A 354 18.16 -28.28 23.21
N TRP A 355 19.20 -29.12 23.20
CA TRP A 355 20.01 -29.40 24.38
C TRP A 355 20.77 -28.15 24.84
N LEU A 356 21.55 -27.52 23.95
CA LEU A 356 22.29 -26.30 24.29
C LEU A 356 21.38 -25.15 24.73
N TYR A 357 20.17 -25.04 24.19
CA TYR A 357 19.19 -24.04 24.62
C TYR A 357 18.72 -24.24 26.06
N ARG A 358 18.69 -25.49 26.55
CA ARG A 358 18.27 -25.85 27.92
C ARG A 358 19.44 -25.92 28.90
N HIS A 359 20.67 -26.14 28.46
CA HIS A 359 21.83 -26.35 29.33
C HIS A 359 22.90 -25.25 29.25
N ASP A 360 22.91 -24.45 28.16
CA ASP A 360 23.96 -23.46 27.87
C ASP A 360 23.51 -22.34 26.90
N ARG A 361 22.38 -21.71 27.24
CA ARG A 361 21.69 -20.77 26.35
C ARG A 361 22.54 -19.54 25.99
N SER A 362 23.26 -18.98 26.96
CA SER A 362 24.05 -17.75 26.76
C SER A 362 25.13 -17.97 25.69
N TRP A 363 25.86 -19.07 25.80
CA TRP A 363 26.84 -19.47 24.78
C TRP A 363 26.19 -19.70 23.42
N LEU A 364 25.06 -20.42 23.37
CA LEU A 364 24.38 -20.73 22.11
C LEU A 364 23.93 -19.45 21.36
N MET A 365 23.39 -18.47 22.09
CA MET A 365 22.97 -17.20 21.50
C MET A 365 24.17 -16.40 21.00
N ALA A 366 25.26 -16.33 21.76
CA ALA A 366 26.49 -15.65 21.37
C ALA A 366 27.13 -16.30 20.13
N ALA A 367 27.23 -17.63 20.09
CA ALA A 367 27.77 -18.38 18.94
C ALA A 367 26.96 -18.16 17.66
N ASN A 368 25.62 -18.08 17.79
CA ASN A 368 24.73 -17.82 16.65
C ASN A 368 24.78 -16.35 16.18
N GLN A 369 25.07 -15.39 17.07
CA GLN A 369 25.21 -13.97 16.75
C GLN A 369 26.58 -13.61 16.18
N ALA A 370 27.65 -14.28 16.61
CA ALA A 370 29.02 -14.01 16.18
C ALA A 370 29.28 -14.31 14.69
N ARG A 371 28.39 -15.06 14.03
CA ARG A 371 28.51 -15.34 12.60
C ARG A 371 27.74 -14.31 11.75
N PRO A 372 28.35 -13.81 10.67
CA PRO A 372 27.67 -12.87 9.78
C PRO A 372 26.39 -13.49 9.25
N ARG A 373 25.27 -12.76 9.40
CA ARG A 373 24.01 -13.10 8.73
C ARG A 373 24.30 -13.18 7.24
N ARG A 374 23.97 -14.29 6.58
CA ARG A 374 23.90 -14.31 5.12
C ARG A 374 23.02 -13.14 4.70
N GLN A 375 23.60 -12.16 3.99
CA GLN A 375 22.81 -11.22 3.21
C GLN A 375 21.89 -12.06 2.31
N GLY A 376 20.60 -11.75 2.31
CA GLY A 376 19.57 -12.63 1.75
C GLY A 376 19.85 -13.06 0.30
N ASN A 377 19.51 -14.33 0.00
CA ASN A 377 19.18 -14.97 -1.29
C ASN A 377 19.71 -14.46 -2.66
N ASN A 378 20.78 -13.68 -2.73
CA ASN A 378 21.23 -13.14 -4.02
C ASN A 378 22.34 -13.95 -4.72
N SER A 379 22.73 -15.14 -4.24
CA SER A 379 23.97 -15.78 -4.69
C SER A 379 23.84 -17.07 -5.51
N HIS A 380 22.71 -17.34 -6.18
CA HIS A 380 22.69 -18.45 -7.15
C HIS A 380 21.69 -18.26 -8.31
N VAL A 381 21.55 -17.03 -8.81
CA VAL A 381 20.79 -16.80 -10.04
C VAL A 381 21.66 -17.21 -11.23
N ASP A 382 21.28 -18.29 -11.92
CA ASP A 382 21.86 -18.63 -13.23
C ASP A 382 21.37 -17.60 -14.26
N TRP A 383 22.21 -16.59 -14.49
CA TRP A 383 21.92 -15.49 -15.40
C TRP A 383 21.81 -15.95 -16.86
N GLN A 384 22.57 -16.96 -17.27
CA GLN A 384 22.53 -17.47 -18.64
C GLN A 384 21.23 -18.23 -18.93
N ALA A 385 20.77 -19.08 -18.01
CA ALA A 385 19.48 -19.76 -18.14
C ALA A 385 18.33 -18.75 -18.13
N ARG A 386 18.41 -17.75 -17.26
CA ARG A 386 17.40 -16.69 -17.15
C ARG A 386 17.34 -15.83 -18.42
N ASP A 387 18.48 -15.43 -18.96
CA ASP A 387 18.56 -14.64 -20.20
C ASP A 387 17.95 -15.38 -21.38
N ARG A 388 18.29 -16.66 -21.58
CA ARG A 388 17.68 -17.51 -22.61
C ARG A 388 16.15 -17.65 -22.47
N LYS A 389 15.64 -17.74 -21.25
CA LYS A 389 14.19 -17.83 -21.00
C LYS A 389 13.50 -16.52 -21.34
N LEU A 390 14.05 -15.40 -20.88
CA LEU A 390 13.45 -14.08 -21.07
C LEU A 390 13.51 -13.61 -22.52
N VAL A 391 14.61 -13.85 -23.25
CA VAL A 391 14.71 -13.47 -24.66
C VAL A 391 13.71 -14.23 -25.54
N ARG A 392 13.42 -15.50 -25.24
CA ARG A 392 12.37 -16.26 -25.93
C ARG A 392 10.98 -15.66 -25.73
N LEU A 393 10.70 -15.15 -24.54
CA LEU A 393 9.46 -14.45 -24.24
C LEU A 393 9.39 -13.11 -24.98
N LEU A 394 10.50 -12.35 -25.00
CA LEU A 394 10.60 -11.10 -25.75
C LEU A 394 10.38 -11.31 -27.25
N ILE A 395 10.98 -12.36 -27.84
CA ILE A 395 10.76 -12.72 -29.26
C ILE A 395 9.28 -13.03 -29.53
N ARG A 396 8.62 -13.77 -28.64
CA ARG A 396 7.18 -14.06 -28.77
C ARG A 396 6.35 -12.78 -28.73
N ILE A 397 6.56 -11.95 -27.72
CA ILE A 397 5.89 -10.64 -27.59
C ILE A 397 6.13 -9.77 -28.83
N GLY A 398 7.36 -9.76 -29.35
CA GLY A 398 7.71 -9.02 -30.55
C GLY A 398 6.90 -9.46 -31.77
N ARG A 399 6.79 -10.78 -32.00
CA ARG A 399 5.99 -11.36 -33.09
C ARG A 399 4.49 -11.08 -32.92
N ASP A 400 3.96 -11.33 -31.73
CA ASP A 400 2.52 -11.16 -31.44
C ASP A 400 2.08 -9.68 -31.58
N SER A 401 3.02 -8.75 -31.45
CA SER A 401 2.78 -7.30 -31.59
C SER A 401 3.24 -6.71 -32.91
N GLU A 402 3.69 -7.53 -33.88
CA GLU A 402 4.28 -7.02 -35.12
C GLU A 402 3.25 -6.39 -36.05
N GLU A 403 2.08 -7.02 -36.16
CA GLU A 403 1.02 -6.60 -37.09
C GLU A 403 0.06 -5.57 -36.52
N ASP A 404 0.01 -5.44 -35.18
CA ASP A 404 -0.88 -4.50 -34.51
C ASP A 404 -0.32 -3.07 -34.51
N ARG A 405 -0.79 -2.30 -35.49
CA ARG A 405 -0.41 -0.89 -35.68
C ARG A 405 -1.06 0.05 -34.67
N SER A 406 -2.05 -0.41 -33.89
CA SER A 406 -2.74 0.41 -32.87
C SER A 406 -1.99 0.50 -31.54
N LEU A 407 -1.02 -0.39 -31.31
CA LEU A 407 -0.29 -0.45 -30.06
C LEU A 407 0.51 0.83 -29.77
N PRO A 408 0.67 1.20 -28.49
CA PRO A 408 1.58 2.27 -28.09
C PRO A 408 3.01 1.95 -28.53
N ARG A 409 3.91 2.94 -28.44
CA ARG A 409 5.31 2.77 -28.84
C ARG A 409 5.93 1.54 -28.17
N ARG A 410 6.44 0.60 -28.97
CA ARG A 410 7.12 -0.62 -28.53
C ARG A 410 8.55 -0.31 -28.09
N SER A 411 8.67 0.59 -27.11
CA SER A 411 9.93 1.02 -26.52
C SER A 411 10.55 -0.08 -25.65
N ARG A 412 11.81 0.09 -25.26
CA ARG A 412 12.49 -0.79 -24.30
C ARG A 412 11.65 -1.02 -23.04
N ASN A 413 11.11 0.05 -22.47
CA ASN A 413 10.25 -0.02 -21.29
C ASN A 413 8.94 -0.79 -21.58
N TRP A 414 8.34 -0.61 -22.76
CA TRP A 414 7.13 -1.34 -23.15
C TRP A 414 7.35 -2.85 -23.19
N PHE A 415 8.48 -3.31 -23.75
CA PHE A 415 8.86 -4.73 -23.72
C PHE A 415 9.14 -5.21 -22.28
N LEU A 416 9.83 -4.42 -21.47
CA LEU A 416 10.15 -4.77 -20.07
C LEU A 416 8.91 -4.89 -19.18
N GLN A 417 7.87 -4.07 -19.41
CA GLN A 417 6.60 -4.14 -18.65
C GLN A 417 5.86 -5.46 -18.83
N GLN A 418 6.12 -6.16 -19.94
CA GLN A 418 5.48 -7.44 -20.26
C GLN A 418 6.24 -8.66 -19.69
N LEU A 419 7.41 -8.43 -19.07
CA LEU A 419 8.21 -9.50 -18.47
C LEU A 419 7.87 -9.71 -16.99
N PRO A 420 7.93 -10.97 -16.49
CA PRO A 420 7.83 -11.25 -15.07
C PRO A 420 9.01 -10.64 -14.32
N HIS A 421 8.75 -10.11 -13.12
CA HIS A 421 9.76 -9.49 -12.24
C HIS A 421 10.54 -8.34 -12.92
N ARG A 422 9.85 -7.45 -13.65
CA ARG A 422 10.42 -6.31 -14.41
C ARG A 422 11.56 -5.57 -13.71
N ALA A 423 11.39 -5.23 -12.43
CA ALA A 423 12.36 -4.46 -11.67
C ALA A 423 13.70 -5.21 -11.53
N SER A 424 13.65 -6.53 -11.34
CA SER A 424 14.85 -7.36 -11.28
C SER A 424 15.54 -7.44 -12.63
N VAL A 425 14.79 -7.58 -13.73
CA VAL A 425 15.35 -7.63 -15.09
C VAL A 425 16.00 -6.30 -15.45
N GLU A 426 15.33 -5.19 -15.19
CA GLU A 426 15.80 -3.83 -15.46
C GLU A 426 17.12 -3.54 -14.72
N HIS A 427 17.21 -3.87 -13.43
CA HIS A 427 18.43 -3.67 -12.65
C HIS A 427 19.61 -4.58 -13.05
N HIS A 428 19.35 -5.72 -13.69
CA HIS A 428 20.38 -6.71 -14.05
C HIS A 428 20.52 -6.91 -15.56
N LEU A 429 20.08 -5.95 -16.38
CA LEU A 429 20.20 -6.01 -17.85
C LEU A 429 21.64 -6.22 -18.34
N ALA A 430 22.63 -5.73 -17.58
CA ALA A 430 24.05 -5.95 -17.87
C ALA A 430 24.45 -7.44 -17.82
N GLN A 431 23.71 -8.27 -17.09
CA GLN A 431 23.93 -9.71 -16.95
C GLN A 431 23.02 -10.54 -17.89
N LEU A 432 22.23 -9.87 -18.74
CA LEU A 432 21.27 -10.47 -19.67
C LEU A 432 21.57 -10.03 -21.12
N PRO A 433 22.72 -10.43 -21.71
CA PRO A 433 23.17 -9.95 -23.00
C PRO A 433 22.18 -10.23 -24.15
N LEU A 434 21.49 -11.37 -24.17
CA LEU A 434 20.52 -11.69 -25.22
C LEU A 434 19.28 -10.79 -25.14
N CYS A 435 18.75 -10.57 -23.93
CA CYS A 435 17.66 -9.62 -23.72
C CYS A 435 18.07 -8.20 -24.10
N ARG A 436 19.28 -7.78 -23.73
CA ARG A 436 19.81 -6.46 -24.09
C ARG A 436 19.89 -6.29 -25.60
N THR A 437 20.49 -7.25 -26.32
CA THR A 437 20.59 -7.21 -27.79
C THR A 437 19.22 -7.18 -28.45
N PHE A 438 18.25 -7.94 -27.94
CA PHE A 438 16.87 -7.87 -28.43
C PHE A 438 16.28 -6.45 -28.26
N LEU A 439 16.38 -5.89 -27.05
CA LEU A 439 15.82 -4.56 -26.76
C LEU A 439 16.55 -3.44 -27.50
N ASP A 440 17.83 -3.60 -27.82
CA ASP A 440 18.60 -2.64 -28.62
C ASP A 440 18.21 -2.72 -30.11
N ARG A 441 17.82 -3.91 -30.60
CA ARG A 441 17.50 -4.16 -32.01
C ARG A 441 16.03 -3.93 -32.38
N TYR A 442 15.09 -4.29 -31.50
CA TYR A 442 13.65 -4.35 -31.82
C TYR A 442 12.81 -3.29 -31.11
N ALA A 443 13.38 -2.50 -30.19
CA ALA A 443 12.65 -1.42 -29.58
C ALA A 443 12.48 -0.24 -30.55
N GLU A 444 11.24 0.22 -30.73
CA GLU A 444 10.94 1.36 -31.59
C GLU A 444 11.53 2.66 -31.02
N SER A 445 12.28 3.36 -31.85
CA SER A 445 12.63 4.76 -31.66
C SER A 445 11.38 5.65 -31.71
N VAL A 446 11.53 6.91 -31.31
CA VAL A 446 10.43 7.89 -31.46
C VAL A 446 10.03 8.03 -32.93
N GLY A 447 11.01 8.11 -33.84
CA GLY A 447 10.75 8.31 -35.26
C GLY A 447 10.05 7.15 -35.92
N GLU A 448 10.48 5.91 -35.64
CA GLU A 448 9.82 4.70 -36.16
C GLU A 448 8.37 4.60 -35.69
N TYR A 449 8.10 4.95 -34.43
CA TYR A 449 6.73 4.97 -33.92
C TYR A 449 5.86 6.05 -34.56
N GLN A 450 6.42 7.26 -34.76
CA GLN A 450 5.72 8.33 -35.46
C GLN A 450 5.40 7.90 -36.91
N ILE A 451 6.34 7.26 -37.60
CA ILE A 451 6.13 6.70 -38.94
C ILE A 451 5.03 5.64 -38.91
N ARG A 452 5.08 4.65 -38.00
CA ARG A 452 4.05 3.60 -37.90
C ARG A 452 2.65 4.18 -37.73
N ARG A 453 2.49 5.22 -36.91
CA ARG A 453 1.19 5.90 -36.72
C ARG A 453 0.75 6.63 -37.99
N LEU A 454 1.68 7.31 -38.66
CA LEU A 454 1.42 8.00 -39.92
C LEU A 454 1.00 7.02 -41.02
N THR A 455 1.73 5.90 -41.17
CA THR A 455 1.38 4.80 -42.07
C THR A 455 0.01 4.20 -41.74
N ALA A 456 -0.33 4.03 -40.46
CA ALA A 456 -1.64 3.52 -40.06
C ALA A 456 -2.77 4.48 -40.48
N ALA A 457 -2.60 5.78 -40.27
CA ALA A 457 -3.57 6.79 -40.70
C ALA A 457 -3.71 6.86 -42.24
N MET A 458 -2.61 6.75 -42.97
CA MET A 458 -2.63 6.72 -44.44
C MET A 458 -3.36 5.47 -44.98
N LEU A 459 -3.16 4.32 -44.35
CA LEU A 459 -3.87 3.09 -44.75
C LEU A 459 -5.37 3.16 -44.43
N GLU A 460 -5.75 3.78 -43.31
CA GLU A 460 -7.14 4.03 -42.95
C GLU A 460 -7.83 4.93 -43.99
N ASP A 461 -7.14 5.97 -44.46
CA ASP A 461 -7.62 6.87 -45.51
C ASP A 461 -7.90 6.13 -46.82
N VAL A 462 -6.96 5.28 -47.25
CA VAL A 462 -7.13 4.43 -48.43
C VAL A 462 -8.32 3.48 -48.27
N GLN A 463 -8.49 2.88 -47.09
CA GLN A 463 -9.61 1.96 -46.82
C GLN A 463 -10.97 2.65 -46.78
N THR A 464 -11.01 3.90 -46.32
CA THR A 464 -12.25 4.68 -46.16
C THR A 464 -12.57 5.57 -47.36
N GLY A 465 -11.68 5.62 -48.36
CA GLY A 465 -11.81 6.47 -49.54
C GLY A 465 -11.62 7.96 -49.24
N ILE A 466 -10.97 8.30 -48.12
CA ILE A 466 -10.67 9.68 -47.72
C ILE A 466 -9.30 10.06 -48.29
N THR A 467 -9.14 11.30 -48.75
CA THR A 467 -7.84 11.86 -49.15
C THR A 467 -7.48 12.99 -48.20
N SER A 468 -6.73 12.68 -47.14
CA SER A 468 -6.26 13.71 -46.20
C SER A 468 -5.05 14.45 -46.76
N ARG A 469 -5.03 15.77 -46.57
CA ARG A 469 -3.84 16.59 -46.84
C ARG A 469 -2.78 16.37 -45.76
N ARG A 470 -1.52 16.70 -46.08
CA ARG A 470 -0.37 16.56 -45.16
C ARG A 470 -0.63 17.02 -43.73
N TRP A 471 -1.10 18.24 -43.59
CA TRP A 471 -1.29 18.87 -42.29
C TRP A 471 -2.42 18.20 -41.48
N GLU A 472 -3.39 17.56 -42.14
CA GLU A 472 -4.49 16.82 -41.51
C GLU A 472 -3.98 15.50 -40.94
N LEU A 473 -3.14 14.77 -41.69
CA LEU A 473 -2.45 13.56 -41.24
C LEU A 473 -1.52 13.85 -40.06
N GLU A 474 -0.71 14.91 -40.17
CA GLU A 474 0.17 15.36 -39.09
C GLU A 474 -0.63 15.65 -37.81
N LYS A 475 -1.76 16.36 -37.92
CA LYS A 475 -2.64 16.67 -36.79
C LYS A 475 -3.31 15.44 -36.18
N ARG A 476 -3.88 14.53 -36.99
CA ARG A 476 -4.48 13.25 -36.53
C ARG A 476 -3.46 12.38 -35.81
N CYS A 477 -2.21 12.39 -36.27
CA CYS A 477 -1.11 11.68 -35.65
C CYS A 477 -0.46 12.44 -34.48
N GLY A 478 -0.95 13.63 -34.11
CA GLY A 478 -0.39 14.43 -33.01
C GLY A 478 1.07 14.83 -33.24
N LEU A 479 1.45 15.07 -34.49
CA LEU A 479 2.81 15.43 -34.93
C LEU A 479 2.90 16.95 -35.08
N GLU A 480 3.27 17.65 -34.00
CA GLU A 480 3.62 19.07 -34.08
C GLU A 480 5.03 19.23 -34.68
N LYS A 481 5.26 20.32 -35.43
CA LYS A 481 6.57 20.61 -36.08
C LYS A 481 7.76 20.56 -35.13
N SER A 482 7.60 20.95 -33.87
CA SER A 482 8.65 20.93 -32.84
C SER A 482 8.93 19.54 -32.24
N LYS A 483 8.05 18.55 -32.48
CA LYS A 483 8.10 17.21 -31.86
C LYS A 483 8.37 16.09 -32.88
N MET A 484 8.51 16.42 -34.17
CA MET A 484 8.82 15.44 -35.22
C MET A 484 10.29 15.03 -35.19
N ALA A 485 10.52 13.72 -35.19
CA ALA A 485 11.88 13.17 -35.30
C ALA A 485 12.42 13.35 -36.74
N PRO A 486 13.74 13.54 -36.93
CA PRO A 486 14.34 13.69 -38.27
C PRO A 486 13.96 12.56 -39.24
N LEU A 487 13.91 11.31 -38.74
CA LEU A 487 13.51 10.14 -39.51
C LEU A 487 12.07 10.26 -40.05
N THR A 488 11.16 10.83 -39.25
CA THR A 488 9.76 11.04 -39.64
C THR A 488 9.62 12.14 -40.67
N THR A 489 10.39 13.23 -40.54
CA THR A 489 10.42 14.30 -41.54
C THR A 489 10.89 13.78 -42.90
N GLU A 490 11.93 12.95 -42.91
CA GLU A 490 12.44 12.35 -44.14
C GLU A 490 11.44 11.35 -44.74
N PHE A 491 10.77 10.55 -43.91
CA PHE A 491 9.69 9.67 -44.36
C PHE A 491 8.57 10.47 -45.05
N ILE A 492 8.07 11.54 -44.42
CA ILE A 492 7.02 12.40 -45.00
C ILE A 492 7.47 13.00 -46.34
N ARG A 493 8.76 13.37 -46.47
CA ARG A 493 9.33 13.87 -47.74
C ARG A 493 9.28 12.81 -48.84
N LEU A 494 9.56 11.55 -48.52
CA LEU A 494 9.57 10.44 -49.47
C LEU A 494 8.16 10.04 -49.95
N VAL A 495 7.15 10.11 -49.08
CA VAL A 495 5.74 9.87 -49.44
C VAL A 495 4.99 11.12 -49.93
N GLY A 496 5.69 12.25 -50.13
CA GLY A 496 5.09 13.53 -50.51
C GLY A 496 4.22 13.50 -51.78
N SER A 497 4.50 12.60 -52.73
CA SER A 497 3.67 12.42 -53.94
C SER A 497 2.28 11.82 -53.71
N TRP A 498 1.99 11.32 -52.50
CA TRP A 498 0.68 10.79 -52.11
C TRP A 498 -0.16 11.78 -51.29
N ILE A 499 0.41 12.93 -50.91
CA ILE A 499 -0.11 13.81 -49.86
C ILE A 499 -0.22 15.30 -50.33
N GLU A 500 0.31 15.62 -51.52
CA GLU A 500 0.03 16.85 -52.29
C GLU A 500 -1.25 16.69 -53.12
#